data_AF-A0A1Y4W2Y8-F1
#
_entry.id   AF-A0A1Y4W2Y8-F1
#
_cell.length_a   1.000
_cell.length_b   1.000
_cell.length_c   1.000
_cell.angle_alpha   90.00
_cell.angle_beta   90.00
_cell.angle_gamma   90.00
#
_symmetry.space_group_name_H-M   'P 1'
#
loop_
_entity.id
_entity.type
_entity.pdbx_description
1 polymer ?
#
loop_
_entity_poly.entity_id
_entity_poly.type
_entity_poly.pdbx_seq_one_letter_code
_entity_poly.pdbx_strand_id
1 'polypeptide(L)'
;MPKIENIIESYGQYVYNLALKLSANPEYADDLTQETFIKAWLHIKELRSKEAIKKWLRIICINEFRMSLRKQQRENNVEYFENIEELERDGKLLVTPPPIQLDEVEANEEVIKLRDGCFLAMTRKLSLNQRIAFSLVDMFGLSIKEVSEILDITPKAVKGLLYRARLNLESFFQGHCSFLDINNPCTCKEWIEFMNTRNSIQKKMRQSLTVLNYKQNGYVQNTKTTQMILHYYHNIPDQRPSQKWFDEIILLVKNFYGNC
;
A
#
# COMPACT_ATOMS: atom_id res chain seq x y z
N MET A 1 24.34 17.92 -15.46
CA MET A 1 23.14 17.29 -14.85
C MET A 1 23.58 16.13 -13.97
N PRO A 2 22.91 15.86 -12.83
CA PRO A 2 23.21 14.67 -12.04
C PRO A 2 23.03 13.42 -12.91
N LYS A 3 23.97 12.48 -12.80
CA LYS A 3 23.87 11.15 -13.41
C LYS A 3 22.68 10.41 -12.78
N ILE A 4 21.97 9.59 -13.58
CA ILE A 4 20.79 8.87 -13.10
C ILE A 4 21.13 7.89 -11.98
N GLU A 5 22.34 7.32 -12.01
CA GLU A 5 22.86 6.42 -10.99
C GLU A 5 22.88 7.09 -9.62
N ASN A 6 23.39 8.32 -9.54
CA ASN A 6 23.42 9.08 -8.29
C ASN A 6 22.00 9.36 -7.77
N ILE A 7 21.02 9.55 -8.67
CA ILE A 7 19.62 9.76 -8.30
C ILE A 7 19.02 8.45 -7.79
N ILE A 8 19.27 7.33 -8.47
CA ILE A 8 18.78 6.00 -8.07
C ILE A 8 19.37 5.60 -6.72
N GLU A 9 20.65 5.79 -6.49
CA GLU A 9 21.30 5.51 -5.20
C GLU A 9 20.73 6.38 -4.08
N SER A 10 20.48 7.67 -4.35
CA SER A 10 20.00 8.61 -3.34
C SER A 10 18.50 8.49 -3.06
N TYR A 11 17.69 8.09 -4.04
CA TYR A 11 16.23 8.16 -3.95
C TYR A 11 15.52 6.83 -4.27
N GLY A 12 16.22 5.76 -4.64
CA GLY A 12 15.61 4.46 -4.96
C GLY A 12 14.84 3.89 -3.80
N GLN A 13 15.41 3.97 -2.60
CA GLN A 13 14.76 3.66 -1.33
C GLN A 13 13.43 4.39 -1.15
N TYR A 14 13.42 5.69 -1.46
CA TYR A 14 12.28 6.56 -1.27
C TYR A 14 11.17 6.25 -2.28
N VAL A 15 11.53 6.08 -3.55
CA VAL A 15 10.58 5.74 -4.62
C VAL A 15 9.99 4.35 -4.40
N TYR A 16 10.80 3.38 -4.00
CA TYR A 16 10.32 2.03 -3.67
C TYR A 16 9.29 2.04 -2.55
N ASN A 17 9.57 2.70 -1.43
CA ASN A 17 8.59 2.78 -0.34
C ASN A 17 7.33 3.55 -0.72
N LEU A 18 7.44 4.60 -1.55
CA LEU A 18 6.26 5.28 -2.08
C LEU A 18 5.42 4.33 -2.93
N ALA A 19 6.05 3.60 -3.85
CA ALA A 19 5.41 2.62 -4.71
C ALA A 19 4.78 1.47 -3.91
N LEU A 20 5.44 0.99 -2.87
CA LEU A 20 4.96 -0.06 -1.98
C LEU A 20 3.74 0.40 -1.19
N LYS A 21 3.78 1.61 -0.62
CA LYS A 21 2.66 2.18 0.15
C LYS A 21 1.43 2.43 -0.75
N LEU A 22 1.64 2.83 -2.00
CA LEU A 22 0.56 3.04 -2.98
C LEU A 22 -0.05 1.72 -3.50
N SER A 23 0.80 0.77 -3.88
CA SER A 23 0.39 -0.47 -4.54
C SER A 23 -0.04 -1.56 -3.57
N ALA A 24 0.54 -1.55 -2.36
CA ALA A 24 0.41 -2.60 -1.38
C ALA A 24 0.74 -4.01 -1.94
N ASN A 25 1.70 -4.06 -2.88
CA ASN A 25 2.23 -5.27 -3.47
C ASN A 25 3.71 -5.06 -3.81
N PRO A 26 4.66 -5.81 -3.22
CA PRO A 26 6.09 -5.69 -3.51
C PRO A 26 6.46 -5.83 -4.98
N GLU A 27 5.85 -6.78 -5.70
CA GLU A 27 6.14 -7.00 -7.14
C GLU A 27 5.74 -5.76 -7.96
N TYR A 28 4.54 -5.23 -7.72
CA TYR A 28 4.11 -3.99 -8.38
C TYR A 28 4.89 -2.76 -7.92
N ALA A 29 5.43 -2.77 -6.69
CA ALA A 29 6.28 -1.70 -6.20
C ALA A 29 7.62 -1.68 -6.93
N ASP A 30 8.21 -2.86 -7.21
CA ASP A 30 9.43 -3.01 -8.01
C ASP A 30 9.21 -2.46 -9.42
N ASP A 31 8.18 -2.95 -10.12
CA ASP A 31 7.85 -2.51 -11.48
C ASP A 31 7.59 -1.00 -11.55
N LEU A 32 6.77 -0.48 -10.63
CA LEU A 32 6.45 0.94 -10.58
C LEU A 32 7.68 1.80 -10.30
N THR A 33 8.62 1.31 -9.50
CA THR A 33 9.87 2.02 -9.21
C THR A 33 10.77 2.07 -10.44
N GLN A 34 10.89 0.97 -11.17
CA GLN A 34 11.64 0.91 -12.43
C GLN A 34 11.05 1.89 -13.45
N GLU A 35 9.74 1.82 -13.68
CA GLU A 35 9.04 2.74 -14.60
C GLU A 35 9.22 4.20 -14.19
N THR A 36 9.15 4.50 -12.88
CA THR A 36 9.40 5.84 -12.36
C THR A 36 10.78 6.35 -12.74
N PHE A 37 11.84 5.54 -12.58
CA PHE A 37 13.19 5.98 -12.93
C PHE A 37 13.44 6.03 -14.44
N ILE A 38 12.83 5.15 -15.22
CA ILE A 38 12.86 5.23 -16.69
C ILE A 38 12.25 6.55 -17.15
N LYS A 39 11.06 6.90 -16.65
CA LYS A 39 10.36 8.16 -16.96
C LYS A 39 11.12 9.38 -16.44
N ALA A 40 11.66 9.30 -15.23
CA ALA A 40 12.51 10.36 -14.69
C ALA A 40 13.72 10.59 -15.62
N TRP A 41 14.37 9.55 -16.11
CA TRP A 41 15.48 9.75 -17.03
C TRP A 41 15.05 10.39 -18.36
N LEU A 42 13.91 10.00 -18.94
CA LEU A 42 13.37 10.60 -20.17
C LEU A 42 13.17 12.11 -20.01
N HIS A 43 12.66 12.51 -18.85
CA HIS A 43 12.28 13.88 -18.55
C HIS A 43 13.31 14.62 -17.69
N ILE A 44 14.54 14.10 -17.54
CA ILE A 44 15.58 14.69 -16.67
C ILE A 44 15.90 16.14 -17.04
N LYS A 45 15.69 16.52 -18.30
CA LYS A 45 15.88 17.90 -18.78
C LYS A 45 14.87 18.90 -18.20
N GLU A 46 13.72 18.43 -17.74
CA GLU A 46 12.67 19.25 -17.12
C GLU A 46 12.93 19.52 -15.63
N LEU A 47 13.90 18.82 -15.04
CA LEU A 47 14.27 18.98 -13.63
C LEU A 47 14.91 20.36 -13.40
N ARG A 48 14.15 21.23 -12.73
CA ARG A 48 14.53 22.63 -12.50
C ARG A 48 15.66 22.81 -11.48
N SER A 49 15.75 21.94 -10.46
CA SER A 49 16.80 22.02 -9.43
C SER A 49 16.99 20.68 -8.71
N LYS A 50 18.12 20.52 -8.00
CA LYS A 50 18.41 19.30 -7.22
C LYS A 50 17.46 19.12 -6.03
N GLU A 51 17.08 20.22 -5.40
CA GLU A 51 16.17 20.27 -4.26
C GLU A 51 14.76 19.79 -4.65
N ALA A 52 14.40 19.91 -5.93
CA ALA A 52 13.12 19.46 -6.47
C ALA A 52 13.06 17.96 -6.79
N ILE A 53 14.19 17.24 -6.83
CA ILE A 53 14.25 15.82 -7.28
C ILE A 53 13.26 14.95 -6.51
N LYS A 54 13.23 15.06 -5.18
CA LYS A 54 12.33 14.26 -4.33
C LYS A 54 10.86 14.49 -4.68
N LYS A 55 10.45 15.77 -4.79
CA LYS A 55 9.07 16.14 -5.16
C LYS A 55 8.72 15.70 -6.58
N TRP A 56 9.68 15.79 -7.50
CA TRP A 56 9.49 15.43 -8.90
C TRP A 56 9.36 13.92 -9.12
N LEU A 57 10.25 13.11 -8.54
CA LEU A 57 10.15 11.64 -8.56
C LEU A 57 8.82 11.15 -7.95
N ARG A 58 8.37 11.80 -6.88
CA ARG A 58 7.06 11.52 -6.26
C ARG A 58 5.91 11.73 -7.24
N ILE A 59 5.91 12.83 -7.99
CA ILE A 59 4.85 13.11 -8.98
C ILE A 59 4.86 12.07 -10.09
N ILE A 60 6.04 11.72 -10.61
CA ILE A 60 6.18 10.68 -11.65
C ILE A 60 5.62 9.35 -11.14
N CYS A 61 6.06 8.90 -9.96
CA CYS A 61 5.61 7.64 -9.36
C CYS A 61 4.08 7.56 -9.20
N ILE A 62 3.45 8.64 -8.72
CA ILE A 62 1.99 8.69 -8.54
C ILE A 62 1.26 8.66 -9.89
N ASN A 63 1.79 9.34 -10.91
CA ASN A 63 1.21 9.33 -12.24
C ASN A 63 1.31 7.96 -12.90
N GLU A 64 2.48 7.31 -12.82
CA GLU A 64 2.69 5.95 -13.32
C GLU A 64 1.79 4.93 -12.59
N PHE A 65 1.60 5.09 -11.28
CA PHE A 65 0.65 4.25 -10.53
C PHE A 65 -0.80 4.41 -11.02
N ARG A 66 -1.23 5.65 -11.28
CA ARG A 66 -2.57 5.91 -11.83
C ARG A 66 -2.72 5.32 -13.24
N MET A 67 -1.67 5.43 -14.06
CA MET A 67 -1.65 4.88 -15.41
C MET A 67 -1.68 3.35 -15.42
N SER A 68 -0.90 2.69 -14.57
CA SER A 68 -0.86 1.23 -14.48
C SER A 68 -2.22 0.66 -14.05
N LEU A 69 -2.92 1.31 -13.12
CA LEU A 69 -4.28 0.92 -12.73
C LEU A 69 -5.31 1.12 -13.85
N ARG A 70 -5.24 2.23 -14.60
CA ARG A 70 -6.11 2.45 -15.78
C ARG A 70 -5.85 1.42 -16.87
N LYS A 71 -4.61 0.95 -17.01
CA LYS A 71 -4.25 -0.12 -17.94
C LYS A 71 -4.83 -1.45 -17.48
N GLN A 72 -4.65 -1.82 -16.20
CA GLN A 72 -5.24 -3.03 -15.61
C GLN A 72 -6.77 -3.06 -15.69
N GLN A 73 -7.45 -1.93 -15.49
CA GLN A 73 -8.92 -1.84 -15.64
C GLN A 73 -9.36 -2.14 -17.07
N ARG A 74 -8.63 -1.60 -18.07
CA ARG A 74 -8.90 -1.84 -19.49
C ARG A 74 -8.62 -3.28 -19.92
N GLU A 75 -7.57 -3.89 -19.38
CA GLU A 75 -7.14 -5.24 -19.74
C GLU A 75 -7.97 -6.34 -19.07
N ASN A 76 -8.48 -6.10 -17.85
CA ASN A 76 -9.18 -7.12 -17.09
C ASN A 76 -10.71 -7.12 -17.26
N ASN A 77 -11.31 -6.19 -18.02
CA ASN A 77 -12.77 -5.96 -18.04
C ASN A 77 -13.40 -5.89 -16.63
N VAL A 78 -12.59 -5.55 -15.62
CA VAL A 78 -13.07 -5.32 -14.27
C VAL A 78 -13.42 -3.85 -14.24
N GLU A 79 -14.72 -3.54 -14.38
CA GLU A 79 -15.23 -2.26 -13.94
C GLU A 79 -14.84 -2.11 -12.47
N TYR A 80 -13.87 -1.23 -12.21
CA TYR A 80 -13.79 -0.64 -10.88
C TYR A 80 -15.06 0.19 -10.81
N PHE A 81 -16.09 -0.33 -10.15
CA PHE A 81 -17.36 0.36 -10.01
C PHE A 81 -17.10 1.75 -9.40
N GLU A 82 -16.98 2.76 -10.26
CA GLU A 82 -17.40 4.12 -9.95
C GLU A 82 -18.92 4.14 -10.12
N ASN A 83 -19.62 3.43 -9.24
CA ASN A 83 -21.05 3.56 -9.10
C ASN A 83 -21.36 3.70 -7.61
N ILE A 84 -21.91 4.86 -7.27
CA ILE A 84 -22.14 5.35 -5.91
C ILE A 84 -23.36 4.66 -5.26
N GLU A 85 -24.07 3.81 -5.97
CA GLU A 85 -25.35 3.25 -5.57
C GLU A 85 -25.43 1.78 -5.99
N GLU A 86 -24.80 0.85 -5.26
CA GLU A 86 -25.34 -0.51 -5.09
C GLU A 86 -24.48 -1.43 -4.22
N LEU A 87 -25.17 -2.36 -3.55
CA LEU A 87 -24.73 -3.69 -3.10
C LEU A 87 -24.47 -3.89 -1.59
N GLU A 88 -25.58 -4.23 -0.94
CA GLU A 88 -25.71 -5.18 0.16
C GLU A 88 -25.30 -6.62 -0.27
N ARG A 89 -24.67 -7.40 0.63
CA ARG A 89 -25.17 -8.68 1.22
C ARG A 89 -24.04 -9.60 1.75
N ASP A 90 -24.30 -10.04 2.98
CA ASP A 90 -24.00 -11.30 3.69
C ASP A 90 -22.58 -11.91 3.81
N GLY A 91 -22.29 -12.39 5.03
CA GLY A 91 -21.39 -13.53 5.26
C GLY A 91 -20.74 -13.62 6.65
N LYS A 92 -21.34 -14.36 7.59
CA LYS A 92 -20.71 -14.81 8.85
C LYS A 92 -19.73 -15.95 8.60
N LEU A 93 -18.65 -16.05 9.40
CA LEU A 93 -17.93 -17.30 9.67
C LEU A 93 -17.22 -17.24 11.04
N LEU A 94 -17.60 -18.17 11.93
CA LEU A 94 -16.90 -18.56 13.16
C LEU A 94 -15.99 -19.77 12.85
N VAL A 95 -14.87 -19.96 13.57
CA VAL A 95 -14.48 -21.19 14.32
C VAL A 95 -13.26 -20.86 15.21
N THR A 96 -13.27 -21.31 16.48
CA THR A 96 -12.17 -21.25 17.47
C THR A 96 -11.30 -22.52 17.42
N PRO A 97 -9.94 -22.44 17.45
CA PRO A 97 -9.07 -23.61 17.61
C PRO A 97 -8.28 -23.65 18.96
N PRO A 98 -7.69 -24.82 19.32
CA PRO A 98 -7.05 -25.08 20.62
C PRO A 98 -5.55 -24.71 20.64
N PRO A 99 -4.89 -24.66 21.82
CA PRO A 99 -3.56 -24.08 21.95
C PRO A 99 -2.43 -25.13 21.88
N ILE A 100 -1.37 -24.88 21.09
CA ILE A 100 -0.05 -25.53 21.23
C ILE A 100 1.06 -24.52 20.91
N GLN A 101 2.21 -24.67 21.60
CA GLN A 101 3.34 -23.75 21.69
C GLN A 101 4.31 -23.85 20.50
N LEU A 102 4.85 -22.70 20.09
CA LEU A 102 5.87 -22.49 19.05
C LEU A 102 6.90 -21.49 19.60
N ASP A 103 8.18 -21.75 19.35
CA ASP A 103 9.33 -21.01 19.89
C ASP A 103 9.25 -19.50 19.58
N GLU A 104 9.39 -18.68 20.63
CA GLU A 104 8.92 -17.28 20.69
C GLU A 104 9.68 -16.28 19.79
N VAL A 105 10.87 -16.61 19.28
CA VAL A 105 11.76 -15.62 18.64
C VAL A 105 11.52 -15.49 17.13
N GLU A 106 11.45 -16.60 16.38
CA GLU A 106 11.18 -16.58 14.93
C GLU A 106 9.72 -16.21 14.62
N ALA A 107 8.80 -16.62 15.50
CA ALA A 107 7.39 -16.26 15.41
C ALA A 107 7.19 -14.73 15.40
N ASN A 108 8.03 -13.95 16.12
CA ASN A 108 7.85 -12.50 16.21
C ASN A 108 8.11 -11.77 14.89
N GLU A 109 9.15 -12.12 14.13
CA GLU A 109 9.43 -11.43 12.85
C GLU A 109 8.40 -11.76 11.78
N GLU A 110 7.99 -13.02 11.66
CA GLU A 110 6.95 -13.41 10.70
C GLU A 110 5.60 -12.81 11.08
N VAL A 111 5.27 -12.76 12.38
CA VAL A 111 4.07 -12.09 12.90
C VAL A 111 4.09 -10.61 12.55
N ILE A 112 5.22 -9.92 12.70
CA ILE A 112 5.36 -8.52 12.32
C ILE A 112 5.19 -8.36 10.81
N LYS A 113 5.84 -9.19 9.99
CA LYS A 113 5.71 -9.14 8.52
C LYS A 113 4.28 -9.38 8.06
N LEU A 114 3.58 -10.37 8.63
CA LEU A 114 2.19 -10.64 8.31
C LEU A 114 1.29 -9.48 8.75
N ARG A 115 1.54 -8.91 9.93
CA ARG A 115 0.80 -7.73 10.42
C ARG A 115 0.99 -6.54 9.48
N ASP A 116 2.24 -6.20 9.14
CA ASP A 116 2.56 -5.12 8.20
C ASP A 116 1.93 -5.36 6.83
N GLY A 117 2.05 -6.58 6.31
CA GLY A 117 1.45 -7.00 5.06
C GLY A 117 -0.08 -6.90 5.10
N CYS A 118 -0.72 -7.26 6.21
CA CYS A 118 -2.16 -7.13 6.40
C CYS A 118 -2.59 -5.66 6.38
N PHE A 119 -1.94 -4.80 7.18
CA PHE A 119 -2.23 -3.37 7.22
C PHE A 119 -2.08 -2.75 5.82
N LEU A 120 -0.97 -3.04 5.15
CA LEU A 120 -0.71 -2.55 3.81
C LEU A 120 -1.75 -3.09 2.81
N ALA A 121 -2.05 -4.39 2.83
CA ALA A 121 -3.01 -5.02 1.92
C ALA A 121 -4.44 -4.49 2.10
N MET A 122 -4.86 -4.13 3.32
CA MET A 122 -6.19 -3.58 3.53
C MET A 122 -6.39 -2.20 2.90
N THR A 123 -5.32 -1.44 2.66
CA THR A 123 -5.41 -0.20 1.86
C THR A 123 -5.89 -0.48 0.43
N ARG A 124 -5.72 -1.72 -0.08
CA ARG A 124 -6.23 -2.16 -1.39
C ARG A 124 -7.74 -2.22 -1.45
N LYS A 125 -8.41 -2.17 -0.31
CA LYS A 125 -9.85 -2.16 -0.20
C LYS A 125 -10.45 -0.76 -0.07
N LEU A 126 -9.60 0.27 -0.07
CA LEU A 126 -10.03 1.65 -0.24
C LEU A 126 -10.31 1.95 -1.72
N SER A 127 -11.17 2.94 -1.97
CA SER A 127 -11.28 3.50 -3.32
C SER A 127 -9.94 4.10 -3.74
N LEU A 128 -9.69 4.22 -5.05
CA LEU A 128 -8.38 4.66 -5.55
C LEU A 128 -7.95 6.01 -4.95
N ASN A 129 -8.83 7.01 -4.99
CA ASN A 129 -8.52 8.34 -4.46
C ASN A 129 -8.39 8.36 -2.93
N GLN A 130 -9.11 7.48 -2.21
CA GLN A 130 -8.91 7.29 -0.78
C GLN A 130 -7.54 6.69 -0.48
N ARG A 131 -7.15 5.63 -1.22
CA ARG A 131 -5.85 4.98 -1.07
C ARG A 131 -4.71 5.95 -1.34
N ILE A 132 -4.77 6.70 -2.44
CA ILE A 132 -3.72 7.67 -2.77
C ILE A 132 -3.63 8.74 -1.69
N ALA A 133 -4.75 9.35 -1.29
CA ALA A 133 -4.75 10.38 -0.25
C ALA A 133 -4.20 9.83 1.08
N PHE A 134 -4.67 8.66 1.51
CA PHE A 134 -4.23 8.00 2.74
C PHE A 134 -2.75 7.65 2.71
N SER A 135 -2.27 7.04 1.61
CA SER A 135 -0.86 6.66 1.47
C SER A 135 0.05 7.88 1.54
N LEU A 136 -0.33 8.98 0.87
CA LEU A 136 0.50 10.18 0.84
C LEU A 136 0.52 10.94 2.17
N VAL A 137 -0.64 11.10 2.82
CA VAL A 137 -0.73 11.85 4.08
C VAL A 137 -0.38 10.98 5.28
N ASP A 138 -1.13 9.89 5.48
CA ASP A 138 -1.08 9.08 6.70
C ASP A 138 0.07 8.06 6.72
N MET A 139 0.68 7.71 5.57
CA MET A 139 1.83 6.78 5.55
C MET A 139 3.15 7.43 5.12
N PHE A 140 3.09 8.59 4.45
CA PHE A 140 4.26 9.27 3.90
C PHE A 140 4.47 10.70 4.43
N GLY A 141 3.52 11.21 5.23
CA GLY A 141 3.65 12.47 5.95
C GLY A 141 3.54 13.72 5.08
N LEU A 142 2.96 13.65 3.89
CA LEU A 142 2.71 14.84 3.07
C LEU A 142 1.66 15.75 3.71
N SER A 143 1.78 17.05 3.46
CA SER A 143 0.73 17.99 3.82
C SER A 143 -0.51 17.80 2.93
N ILE A 144 -1.69 18.10 3.48
CA ILE A 144 -2.96 18.11 2.74
C ILE A 144 -2.88 19.04 1.52
N LYS A 145 -2.14 20.15 1.63
CA LYS A 145 -1.93 21.10 0.53
C LYS A 145 -1.18 20.45 -0.62
N GLU A 146 -0.05 19.79 -0.35
CA GLU A 146 0.70 19.09 -1.40
C GLU A 146 -0.12 17.99 -2.07
N VAL A 147 -0.88 17.23 -1.29
CA VAL A 147 -1.73 16.15 -1.85
C VAL A 147 -2.87 16.74 -2.69
N SER A 148 -3.42 17.89 -2.31
CA SER A 148 -4.44 18.59 -3.10
C SER A 148 -3.91 19.05 -4.47
N GLU A 149 -2.66 19.53 -4.52
CA GLU A 149 -1.98 19.90 -5.77
C GLU A 149 -1.68 18.67 -6.64
N ILE A 150 -1.26 17.55 -6.05
CA ILE A 150 -0.96 16.31 -6.78
C ILE A 150 -2.22 15.68 -7.37
N LEU A 151 -3.32 15.70 -6.63
CA LEU A 151 -4.58 15.07 -7.03
C LEU A 151 -5.47 15.99 -7.89
N ASP A 152 -5.13 17.27 -8.00
CA ASP A 152 -5.92 18.30 -8.66
C ASP A 152 -7.36 18.40 -8.09
N ILE A 153 -7.46 18.46 -6.75
CA ILE A 153 -8.73 18.60 -6.02
C ILE A 153 -8.57 19.59 -4.87
N THR A 154 -9.68 20.05 -4.28
CA THR A 154 -9.61 20.99 -3.15
C THR A 154 -9.05 20.34 -1.88
N PRO A 155 -8.36 21.09 -0.99
CA PRO A 155 -7.94 20.59 0.32
C PRO A 155 -9.10 20.02 1.16
N LYS A 156 -10.31 20.56 0.98
CA LYS A 156 -11.54 20.05 1.63
C LYS A 156 -11.90 18.65 1.12
N ALA A 157 -11.77 18.41 -0.20
CA ALA A 157 -11.99 17.09 -0.79
C ALA A 157 -10.95 16.07 -0.28
N VAL A 158 -9.66 16.46 -0.17
CA VAL A 158 -8.62 15.61 0.43
C VAL A 158 -8.99 15.21 1.85
N LYS A 159 -9.40 16.16 2.70
CA LYS A 159 -9.87 15.87 4.08
C LYS A 159 -11.03 14.87 4.09
N GLY A 160 -11.99 15.02 3.17
CA GLY A 160 -13.11 14.08 3.02
C GLY A 160 -12.70 12.69 2.53
N LEU A 161 -11.66 12.57 1.69
CA LEU A 161 -11.08 11.29 1.30
C LEU A 161 -10.39 10.62 2.49
N LEU A 162 -9.56 11.36 3.23
CA LEU A 162 -8.84 10.85 4.41
C LEU A 162 -9.80 10.40 5.50
N TYR A 163 -10.83 11.20 5.80
CA TYR A 163 -11.84 10.85 6.80
C TYR A 163 -12.50 9.50 6.46
N ARG A 164 -12.95 9.32 5.22
CA ARG A 164 -13.57 8.06 4.77
C ARG A 164 -12.58 6.90 4.76
N ALA A 165 -11.34 7.13 4.33
CA ALA A 165 -10.29 6.11 4.32
C ALA A 165 -10.01 5.58 5.74
N ARG A 166 -9.87 6.50 6.71
CA ARG A 166 -9.62 6.17 8.12
C ARG A 166 -10.78 5.38 8.70
N LEU A 167 -12.02 5.80 8.48
CA LEU A 167 -13.21 5.07 8.94
C LEU A 167 -13.33 3.67 8.32
N ASN A 168 -13.03 3.52 7.02
CA ASN A 168 -13.01 2.23 6.35
C ASN A 168 -12.02 1.25 6.97
N LEU A 169 -10.79 1.69 7.20
CA LEU A 169 -9.77 0.85 7.81
C LEU A 169 -10.10 0.58 9.28
N GLU A 170 -10.52 1.59 10.03
CA GLU A 170 -10.86 1.46 11.44
C GLU A 170 -12.01 0.47 11.66
N SER A 171 -13.08 0.58 10.87
CA SER A 171 -14.22 -0.35 10.92
C SER A 171 -13.81 -1.80 10.65
N PHE A 172 -12.88 -2.01 9.71
CA PHE A 172 -12.35 -3.34 9.47
C PHE A 172 -11.53 -3.83 10.67
N PHE A 173 -10.50 -3.11 11.07
CA PHE A 173 -9.57 -3.63 12.08
C PHE A 173 -10.18 -3.72 13.47
N GLN A 174 -11.11 -2.83 13.84
CA GLN A 174 -11.73 -2.81 15.16
C GLN A 174 -12.44 -4.12 15.50
N GLY A 175 -13.08 -4.79 14.54
CA GLY A 175 -13.80 -6.05 14.78
C GLY A 175 -13.02 -7.31 14.41
N HIS A 176 -11.79 -7.16 13.91
CA HIS A 176 -11.07 -8.29 13.31
C HIS A 176 -9.67 -8.48 13.88
N CYS A 177 -8.93 -7.43 14.25
CA CYS A 177 -7.51 -7.53 14.55
C CYS A 177 -7.20 -7.63 16.05
N SER A 178 -6.64 -8.76 16.50
CA SER A 178 -6.23 -8.98 17.91
C SER A 178 -5.13 -8.03 18.39
N PHE A 179 -4.32 -7.50 17.47
CA PHE A 179 -3.30 -6.51 17.78
C PHE A 179 -3.89 -5.18 18.28
N LEU A 180 -5.10 -4.83 17.86
CA LEU A 180 -5.79 -3.62 18.31
C LEU A 180 -6.73 -3.87 19.50
N ASP A 181 -7.38 -5.03 19.53
CA ASP A 181 -8.23 -5.47 20.65
C ASP A 181 -8.06 -6.98 20.81
N ILE A 182 -7.57 -7.42 21.97
CA ILE A 182 -7.28 -8.84 22.25
C ILE A 182 -8.49 -9.77 22.09
N ASN A 183 -9.71 -9.24 22.14
CA ASN A 183 -10.95 -10.03 21.97
C ASN A 183 -11.28 -10.33 20.50
N ASN A 184 -10.55 -9.72 19.56
CA ASN A 184 -10.80 -9.90 18.15
C ASN A 184 -10.27 -11.24 17.61
N PRO A 185 -10.93 -11.81 16.58
CA PRO A 185 -10.71 -13.18 16.15
C PRO A 185 -9.42 -13.42 15.36
N CYS A 186 -8.81 -12.41 14.72
CA CYS A 186 -7.60 -12.60 13.93
C CYS A 186 -6.35 -12.44 14.81
N THR A 187 -5.61 -13.51 15.03
CA THR A 187 -4.22 -13.43 15.51
C THR A 187 -3.24 -13.73 14.39
N CYS A 188 -2.22 -12.89 14.24
CA CYS A 188 -1.22 -13.06 13.19
C CYS A 188 -0.47 -14.39 13.35
N LYS A 189 -0.24 -14.83 14.59
CA LYS A 189 0.40 -16.12 14.90
C LYS A 189 -0.44 -17.30 14.41
N GLU A 190 -1.73 -17.35 14.74
CA GLU A 190 -2.61 -18.42 14.26
C GLU A 190 -2.76 -18.39 12.73
N TRP A 191 -2.74 -17.20 12.11
CA TRP A 191 -2.74 -17.10 10.65
C TRP A 191 -1.47 -17.61 10.00
N ILE A 192 -0.29 -17.41 10.59
CA ILE A 192 0.98 -17.97 10.10
C ILE A 192 0.95 -19.49 10.22
N GLU A 193 0.55 -20.01 11.38
CA GLU A 193 0.40 -21.45 11.61
C GLU A 193 -0.61 -22.07 10.64
N PHE A 194 -1.75 -21.42 10.46
CA PHE A 194 -2.76 -21.81 9.48
C PHE A 194 -2.23 -21.74 8.06
N MET A 195 -1.54 -20.68 7.65
CA MET A 195 -0.97 -20.52 6.30
C MET A 195 0.15 -21.51 6.03
N ASN A 196 1.01 -21.82 6.99
CA ASN A 196 2.05 -22.84 6.86
C ASN A 196 1.43 -24.23 6.68
N THR A 197 0.39 -24.53 7.45
CA THR A 197 -0.40 -25.77 7.31
C THR A 197 -1.16 -25.79 5.98
N ARG A 198 -1.74 -24.65 5.57
CA ARG A 198 -2.53 -24.47 4.35
C ARG A 198 -1.65 -24.42 3.11
N ASN A 199 -0.42 -23.94 3.14
CA ASN A 199 0.49 -23.87 1.99
C ASN A 199 0.75 -25.26 1.40
N SER A 200 0.70 -26.33 2.23
CA SER A 200 0.71 -27.72 1.75
C SER A 200 -0.52 -28.08 0.89
N ILE A 201 -1.64 -27.38 1.09
CA ILE A 201 -2.95 -27.57 0.46
C ILE A 201 -3.24 -26.48 -0.61
N GLN A 202 -2.64 -25.29 -0.50
CA GLN A 202 -2.96 -24.07 -1.25
C GLN A 202 -2.35 -24.01 -2.65
N LYS A 203 -1.43 -24.93 -3.00
CA LYS A 203 -0.95 -25.10 -4.38
C LYS A 203 -2.09 -25.40 -5.39
N LYS A 204 -3.34 -25.56 -4.92
CA LYS A 204 -4.51 -25.87 -5.74
C LYS A 204 -5.66 -24.85 -5.76
N MET A 205 -5.66 -23.73 -5.02
CA MET A 205 -6.82 -22.82 -5.04
C MET A 205 -6.47 -21.33 -4.89
N ARG A 206 -6.62 -20.56 -5.99
CA ARG A 206 -6.65 -19.09 -6.00
C ARG A 206 -7.94 -18.63 -6.68
N GLN A 207 -8.76 -17.83 -5.98
CA GLN A 207 -9.49 -16.63 -6.44
C GLN A 207 -10.65 -16.27 -5.49
N SER A 208 -10.71 -15.00 -5.05
CA SER A 208 -11.92 -14.12 -4.99
C SER A 208 -11.68 -12.89 -4.09
N LEU A 209 -12.12 -11.69 -4.53
CA LEU A 209 -11.81 -10.35 -3.98
C LEU A 209 -13.12 -9.53 -3.76
N THR A 210 -13.33 -8.94 -2.57
CA THR A 210 -14.38 -7.92 -2.28
C THR A 210 -13.83 -6.69 -1.52
N VAL A 211 -14.41 -5.49 -1.73
CA VAL A 211 -13.96 -4.15 -1.22
C VAL A 211 -14.49 -3.85 0.20
N LEU A 212 -13.86 -2.96 0.99
CA LEU A 212 -14.28 -2.60 2.38
C LEU A 212 -15.34 -1.48 2.41
N ASN A 213 -16.32 -1.57 3.32
CA ASN A 213 -17.38 -0.56 3.52
C ASN A 213 -17.78 -0.40 5.00
N TYR A 214 -17.35 0.67 5.67
CA TYR A 214 -17.62 0.93 7.11
C TYR A 214 -19.09 1.14 7.49
N LYS A 215 -19.96 1.47 6.52
CA LYS A 215 -21.38 1.76 6.79
C LYS A 215 -22.21 0.50 7.05
N GLN A 216 -21.67 -0.70 6.81
CA GLN A 216 -22.42 -1.96 6.88
C GLN A 216 -22.50 -2.58 8.28
N ASN A 217 -21.80 -2.07 9.30
CA ASN A 217 -21.65 -2.77 10.60
C ASN A 217 -22.10 -1.99 11.86
N GLY A 218 -22.96 -0.97 11.75
CA GLY A 218 -23.39 -0.20 12.94
C GLY A 218 -22.21 0.44 13.68
N TYR A 219 -21.16 0.80 12.92
CA TYR A 219 -19.86 1.21 13.42
C TYR A 219 -19.94 2.49 14.27
N VAL A 220 -19.44 2.40 15.51
CA VAL A 220 -19.25 3.55 16.41
C VAL A 220 -17.76 3.82 16.54
N GLN A 221 -17.35 5.03 16.16
CA GLN A 221 -15.95 5.43 16.14
C GLN A 221 -15.29 5.29 17.51
N ASN A 222 -14.13 4.63 17.56
CA ASN A 222 -13.33 4.51 18.77
C ASN A 222 -12.04 5.32 18.63
N THR A 223 -12.02 6.51 19.23
CA THR A 223 -10.88 7.45 19.13
C THR A 223 -9.54 6.82 19.52
N LYS A 224 -9.51 5.87 20.47
CA LYS A 224 -8.29 5.18 20.87
C LYS A 224 -7.82 4.22 19.77
N THR A 225 -8.74 3.45 19.18
CA THR A 225 -8.46 2.57 18.03
C THR A 225 -8.02 3.39 16.82
N THR A 226 -8.67 4.52 16.53
CA THR A 226 -8.25 5.44 15.47
C THR A 226 -6.80 5.87 15.68
N GLN A 227 -6.45 6.32 16.90
CA GLN A 227 -5.11 6.81 17.23
C GLN A 227 -4.05 5.70 17.11
N MET A 228 -4.34 4.50 17.59
CA MET A 228 -3.43 3.36 17.48
C MET A 228 -3.19 2.96 16.03
N ILE A 229 -4.24 2.91 15.20
CA ILE A 229 -4.13 2.61 13.77
C ILE A 229 -3.29 3.68 13.06
N LEU A 230 -3.61 4.96 13.28
CA LEU A 230 -2.87 6.06 12.66
C LEU A 230 -1.41 6.08 13.11
N HIS A 231 -1.16 5.86 14.40
CA HIS A 231 0.21 5.73 14.91
C HIS A 231 0.95 4.60 14.22
N TYR A 232 0.31 3.44 14.04
CA TYR A 232 0.92 2.31 13.36
C TYR A 232 1.27 2.65 11.90
N TYR A 233 0.31 3.16 11.11
CA TYR A 233 0.55 3.52 9.71
C TYR A 233 1.63 4.59 9.51
N HIS A 234 1.71 5.57 10.42
CA HIS A 234 2.77 6.58 10.41
C HIS A 234 4.17 5.99 10.69
N ASN A 235 4.23 4.84 11.38
CA ASN A 235 5.48 4.23 11.83
C ASN A 235 5.73 2.84 11.21
N ILE A 236 4.97 2.45 10.16
CA ILE A 236 5.30 1.24 9.39
C ILE A 236 6.73 1.40 8.86
N PRO A 237 7.64 0.46 9.16
CA PRO A 237 9.04 0.61 8.81
C PRO A 237 9.22 0.63 7.29
N ASP A 238 10.05 1.56 6.82
CA ASP A 238 10.47 1.62 5.43
C ASP A 238 11.28 0.37 5.08
N GLN A 239 10.98 -0.26 3.95
CA GLN A 239 11.67 -1.47 3.50
C GLN A 239 12.89 -1.12 2.66
N ARG A 240 14.10 -1.53 3.06
CA ARG A 240 15.33 -1.26 2.30
C ARG A 240 15.63 -2.33 1.24
N PRO A 241 15.53 -2.04 -0.07
CA PRO A 241 15.94 -2.98 -1.09
C PRO A 241 17.44 -3.31 -0.98
N SER A 242 17.81 -4.51 -1.43
CA SER A 242 19.21 -4.96 -1.42
C SER A 242 20.08 -4.16 -2.40
N GLN A 243 21.41 -4.16 -2.22
CA GLN A 243 22.31 -3.49 -3.18
C GLN A 243 22.14 -4.06 -4.61
N LYS A 244 21.95 -5.38 -4.73
CA LYS A 244 21.70 -6.06 -5.99
C LYS A 244 20.48 -5.46 -6.74
N TRP A 245 19.44 -5.10 -6.00
CA TRP A 245 18.25 -4.46 -6.57
C TRP A 245 18.57 -3.09 -7.17
N PHE A 246 19.43 -2.29 -6.52
CA PHE A 246 19.85 -1.00 -7.08
C PHE A 246 20.64 -1.19 -8.37
N ASP A 247 21.54 -2.17 -8.39
CA ASP A 247 22.37 -2.48 -9.56
C ASP A 247 21.49 -2.94 -10.75
N GLU A 248 20.46 -3.74 -10.49
CA GLU A 248 19.48 -4.19 -11.48
C GLU A 248 18.70 -3.01 -12.10
N ILE A 249 18.21 -2.08 -11.27
CA ILE A 249 17.50 -0.89 -11.76
C ILE A 249 18.43 0.00 -12.60
N ILE A 250 19.65 0.24 -12.14
CA ILE A 250 20.64 1.03 -12.89
C ILE A 250 20.91 0.39 -14.26
N LEU A 251 21.09 -0.94 -14.29
CA LEU A 251 21.33 -1.67 -15.53
C LEU A 251 20.12 -1.59 -16.48
N LEU A 252 18.90 -1.76 -15.96
CA LEU A 252 17.66 -1.66 -16.74
C LEU A 252 17.51 -0.27 -17.37
N VAL A 253 17.68 0.78 -16.57
CA VAL A 253 17.62 2.17 -17.05
C VAL A 253 18.71 2.44 -18.08
N LYS A 254 19.89 1.83 -17.98
CA LYS A 254 20.92 1.95 -19.03
C LYS A 254 20.56 1.21 -20.31
N ASN A 255 20.08 -0.03 -20.21
CA ASN A 255 19.76 -0.88 -21.35
C ASN A 255 18.59 -0.34 -22.17
N PHE A 256 17.60 0.28 -21.53
CA PHE A 256 16.50 0.92 -22.22
C PHE A 256 16.97 2.05 -23.16
N TYR A 257 18.11 2.68 -22.86
CA TYR A 257 18.62 3.84 -23.60
C TYR A 257 19.85 3.55 -24.45
N GLY A 258 20.59 2.46 -24.19
CA GLY A 258 21.58 1.95 -25.14
C GLY A 258 20.96 1.56 -26.50
N ASN A 259 19.63 1.43 -26.54
CA ASN A 259 18.83 1.09 -27.72
C ASN A 259 18.03 2.28 -28.29
N CYS A 260 18.29 3.52 -27.88
CA CYS A 260 17.64 4.75 -28.38
C CYS A 260 18.65 5.74 -28.99
#